data_AF-A0AAP8TWI4-F1
#
_entry.id   AF-A0AAP8TWI4-F1
#
_cell.length_a   1.000
_cell.length_b   1.000
_cell.length_c   1.000
_cell.angle_alpha   90.00
_cell.angle_beta   90.00
_cell.angle_gamma   90.00
#
_symmetry.space_group_name_H-M   'P 1'
#
loop_
_entity.id
_entity.type
_entity.pdbx_description
1 polymer ?
#
loop_
_entity_poly.entity_id
_entity_poly.type
_entity_poly.pdbx_seq_one_letter_code
_entity_poly.pdbx_strand_id
1 'polypeptide(L)'
;MKPIKRLMLSGDAVPLVDLNLVLELNGCGRGFITAQTETDYTGKLVRLDAGYTDSILRWFTGYVERAQPAENGFQRLFVRELAGVFERLWPCSFQHPTLRQVASWLEENSGITIALPAQADYLDKPIPHFTHSGTGYQLLANLGAAFGVPDYVWQPLPDGGVFLGSWAHSMFAGKPVDIPAEFSQARAGGNSMTLPMVQALRPGVVVNGRRLSSVRLENDDTTITWLAVNPLTGMAVAMTPAQRQIDAAYPELSAGLHLPKFARVEAHAEAVTSGDLADPFRPRYAVDLQLLDADGQPAKNTPIYPAVPLPVPMAGQDSGMFQFPPVGTLVEVAFTDGRPDKPFIRQTLAQGNTLPDVRPGEQLQQQREEVSQRVTQAGDWERKTDQAIRENSMTREIQADEETRTVVARGTTVQANDKTTVLGTSTLLAGAVQHIAEGDYSVATQANAVASVGGDATTAVAGSLLEKIGKIRSSIAAARQEVIAPVVWVGSQQINVMALMLETLEVVQELAQQTAAHTHSNTGAPQNAAAISAAGTKSSQLKSKYAPVIG
;
A
#
# COMPACT_ATOMS: atom_id res chain seq x y z
N MET A 1 56.90 26.98 -38.29
CA MET A 1 55.95 27.10 -39.43
C MET A 1 54.81 28.00 -39.02
N LYS A 2 54.25 28.80 -39.93
CA LYS A 2 53.11 29.68 -39.60
C LYS A 2 51.81 28.87 -39.63
N PRO A 3 50.97 28.93 -38.58
CA PRO A 3 49.68 28.23 -38.59
C PRO A 3 48.74 28.83 -39.65
N ILE A 4 47.97 27.96 -40.30
CA ILE A 4 46.93 28.28 -41.28
C ILE A 4 45.58 28.09 -40.61
N LYS A 5 44.74 29.12 -40.64
CA LYS A 5 43.37 29.11 -40.13
C LYS A 5 42.43 29.56 -41.24
N ARG A 6 41.40 28.76 -41.52
CA ARG A 6 40.38 29.06 -42.54
C ARG A 6 39.02 29.13 -41.87
N LEU A 7 38.43 30.33 -41.88
CA LEU A 7 37.10 30.57 -41.37
C LEU A 7 36.10 30.50 -42.54
N MET A 8 35.10 29.63 -42.38
CA MET A 8 33.98 29.50 -43.29
C MET A 8 32.70 29.91 -42.54
N LEU A 9 32.00 30.92 -43.05
CA LEU A 9 30.73 31.39 -42.51
C LEU A 9 29.63 31.08 -43.54
N SER A 10 28.76 30.11 -43.23
CA SER A 10 27.68 29.66 -44.11
C SER A 10 28.08 29.28 -45.55
N GLY A 11 29.35 28.91 -45.77
CA GLY A 11 29.91 28.58 -47.07
C GLY A 11 30.87 29.63 -47.63
N ASP A 12 30.86 30.85 -47.09
CA ASP A 12 31.74 31.94 -47.50
C ASP A 12 33.09 31.82 -46.80
N ALA A 13 34.19 31.90 -47.56
CA ALA A 13 35.53 32.02 -46.98
C ALA A 13 35.75 33.48 -46.54
N VAL A 14 35.83 33.69 -45.23
CA VAL A 14 35.94 35.04 -44.63
C VAL A 14 37.29 35.19 -43.94
N PRO A 15 38.02 36.31 -44.11
CA PRO A 15 39.28 36.51 -43.41
C PRO A 15 39.09 36.57 -41.88
N LEU A 16 39.90 35.78 -41.18
CA LEU A 16 39.96 35.71 -39.71
C LEU A 16 40.97 36.73 -39.18
N VAL A 17 40.55 37.57 -38.23
CA VAL A 17 41.39 38.62 -37.62
C VAL A 17 41.86 38.21 -36.23
N ASP A 18 40.93 37.76 -35.40
CA ASP A 18 41.19 37.34 -34.01
C ASP A 18 40.35 36.11 -33.67
N LEU A 19 40.90 35.24 -32.84
CA LEU A 19 40.33 33.95 -32.49
C LEU A 19 40.58 33.64 -31.02
N ASN A 20 39.52 33.36 -30.25
CA ASN A 20 39.63 32.78 -28.91
C ASN A 20 38.47 31.81 -28.69
N LEU A 21 38.72 30.53 -28.91
CA LEU A 21 37.74 29.45 -28.78
C LEU A 21 38.21 28.44 -27.75
N VAL A 22 37.26 27.85 -27.01
CA VAL A 22 37.51 26.72 -26.12
C VAL A 22 36.61 25.55 -26.50
N LEU A 23 37.19 24.36 -26.54
CA LEU A 23 36.48 23.08 -26.60
C LEU A 23 36.55 22.43 -25.21
N GLU A 24 35.47 21.79 -24.77
CA GLU A 24 35.37 21.17 -23.45
C GLU A 24 34.90 19.71 -23.56
N LEU A 25 35.42 18.83 -22.70
CA LEU A 25 34.93 17.46 -22.56
C LEU A 25 33.61 17.50 -21.79
N ASN A 26 32.60 16.78 -22.25
CA ASN A 26 31.25 16.83 -21.66
C ASN A 26 30.68 18.25 -21.61
N GLY A 27 31.00 19.08 -22.60
CA GLY A 27 30.57 20.46 -22.70
C GLY A 27 30.46 20.92 -24.15
N CYS A 28 29.82 22.06 -24.35
CA CYS A 28 29.73 22.71 -25.65
C CYS A 28 30.86 23.72 -25.80
N GLY A 29 31.71 23.52 -26.79
CA GLY A 29 32.73 24.49 -27.16
C GLY A 29 32.12 25.81 -27.59
N ARG A 30 32.83 26.90 -27.28
CA ARG A 30 32.37 28.26 -27.50
C ARG A 30 33.53 29.25 -27.55
N GLY A 31 33.26 30.46 -28.02
CA GLY A 31 34.18 31.56 -27.87
C GLY A 31 33.91 32.69 -28.86
N PHE A 32 34.94 33.48 -29.15
CA PHE A 32 34.85 34.65 -30.00
C PHE A 32 35.72 34.51 -31.25
N ILE A 33 35.18 34.99 -32.36
CA ILE A 33 35.85 35.11 -33.66
C ILE A 33 35.66 36.55 -34.14
N THR A 34 36.72 37.25 -34.50
CA THR A 34 36.62 38.52 -35.21
C THR A 34 36.87 38.27 -36.70
N ALA A 35 35.86 38.53 -37.51
CA ALA A 35 35.85 38.26 -38.95
C ALA A 35 35.78 39.56 -39.76
N GLN A 36 36.55 39.65 -40.84
CA GLN A 36 36.52 40.78 -41.77
C GLN A 36 35.30 40.69 -42.68
N THR A 37 34.15 41.11 -42.16
CA THR A 37 32.88 41.17 -42.89
C THR A 37 31.98 42.20 -42.24
N GLU A 38 31.10 42.83 -43.02
CA GLU A 38 30.03 43.70 -42.53
C GLU A 38 28.70 42.93 -42.35
N THR A 39 28.63 41.69 -42.84
CA THR A 39 27.42 40.86 -42.81
C THR A 39 27.16 40.29 -41.43
N ASP A 40 25.90 40.37 -40.96
CA ASP A 40 25.45 39.67 -39.76
C ASP A 40 25.23 38.18 -40.07
N TYR A 41 26.06 37.33 -39.46
CA TYR A 41 25.98 35.88 -39.58
C TYR A 41 25.22 35.20 -38.44
N THR A 42 24.48 35.93 -37.60
CA THR A 42 23.69 35.35 -36.49
C THR A 42 22.77 34.22 -36.99
N GLY A 43 22.83 33.07 -36.32
CA GLY A 43 22.12 31.84 -36.68
C GLY A 43 22.74 31.04 -37.85
N LYS A 44 23.81 31.53 -38.47
CA LYS A 44 24.49 30.86 -39.59
C LYS A 44 25.59 29.91 -39.11
N LEU A 45 25.91 28.93 -39.95
CA LEU A 45 26.94 27.93 -39.66
C LEU A 45 28.35 28.54 -39.66
N VAL A 46 29.17 28.07 -38.74
CA VAL A 46 30.58 28.42 -38.60
C VAL A 46 31.42 27.16 -38.69
N ARG A 47 32.43 27.17 -39.56
CA ARG A 47 33.47 26.15 -39.59
C ARG A 47 34.83 26.81 -39.52
N LEU A 48 35.65 26.35 -38.59
CA LEU A 48 37.06 26.72 -38.51
C LEU A 48 37.91 25.49 -38.81
N ASP A 49 38.72 25.59 -39.85
CA ASP A 49 39.81 24.65 -40.09
C ASP A 49 41.12 25.27 -39.61
N ALA A 50 41.94 24.51 -38.88
CA ALA A 50 43.21 24.96 -38.33
C ALA A 50 44.29 23.90 -38.57
N GLY A 51 45.52 24.34 -38.81
CA GLY A 51 46.66 23.43 -38.98
C GLY A 51 47.88 24.09 -39.60
N TYR A 52 48.73 23.29 -40.23
CA TYR A 52 49.92 23.72 -40.95
C TYR A 52 49.84 23.27 -42.41
N THR A 53 50.79 23.71 -43.25
CA THR A 53 50.80 23.44 -44.70
C THR A 53 50.55 21.96 -45.05
N ASP A 54 51.10 21.05 -44.25
CA ASP A 54 51.04 19.60 -44.51
C ASP A 54 49.80 18.92 -43.91
N SER A 55 49.07 19.60 -43.02
CA SER A 55 47.91 19.03 -42.32
C SER A 55 47.00 20.12 -41.76
N ILE A 56 45.82 20.28 -42.35
CA ILE A 56 44.76 21.15 -41.89
C ILE A 56 43.58 20.28 -41.46
N LEU A 57 43.14 20.43 -40.21
CA LEU A 57 42.01 19.68 -39.66
C LEU A 57 40.86 20.61 -39.35
N ARG A 58 39.64 20.07 -39.45
CA ARG A 58 38.45 20.76 -38.95
C ARG A 58 38.56 20.84 -37.42
N TRP A 59 38.63 22.06 -36.89
CA TRP A 59 38.85 22.31 -35.48
C TRP A 59 37.55 22.72 -34.76
N PHE A 60 36.66 23.44 -35.43
CA PHE A 60 35.36 23.85 -34.86
C PHE A 60 34.25 23.76 -35.91
N THR A 61 33.10 23.24 -35.50
CA THR A 61 31.85 23.23 -36.29
C THR A 61 30.72 23.69 -35.39
N GLY A 62 30.02 24.74 -35.78
CA GLY A 62 29.07 25.40 -34.92
C GLY A 62 28.19 26.40 -35.64
N TYR A 63 27.65 27.34 -34.88
CA TYR A 63 26.87 28.45 -35.38
C TYR A 63 27.24 29.76 -34.67
N VAL A 64 26.93 30.88 -35.31
CA VAL A 64 27.02 32.20 -34.68
C VAL A 64 25.77 32.40 -33.81
N GLU A 65 25.95 32.53 -32.50
CA GLU A 65 24.85 32.83 -31.58
C GLU A 65 24.57 34.33 -31.53
N ARG A 66 25.61 35.15 -31.64
CA ARG A 66 25.49 36.61 -31.62
C ARG A 66 26.61 37.26 -32.43
N ALA A 67 26.26 38.18 -33.33
CA ALA A 67 27.22 39.07 -33.99
C ALA A 67 27.17 40.48 -33.38
N GLN A 68 28.32 41.14 -33.30
CA GLN A 68 28.44 42.53 -32.86
C GLN A 68 29.46 43.27 -33.73
N PRO A 69 29.22 44.54 -34.09
CA PRO A 69 30.23 45.35 -34.78
C PRO A 69 31.53 45.44 -33.99
N ALA A 70 32.66 45.33 -34.69
CA ALA A 70 34.01 45.52 -34.19
C ALA A 70 34.71 46.68 -34.95
N GLU A 71 35.98 46.95 -34.64
CA GLU A 71 36.75 47.99 -35.31
C GLU A 71 36.86 47.73 -36.83
N ASN A 72 37.01 48.80 -37.63
CA ASN A 72 37.22 48.75 -39.08
C ASN A 72 36.11 48.04 -39.89
N GLY A 73 34.86 48.07 -39.41
CA GLY A 73 33.71 47.46 -40.09
C GLY A 73 33.65 45.93 -39.96
N PHE A 74 34.50 45.33 -39.13
CA PHE A 74 34.52 43.89 -38.88
C PHE A 74 33.39 43.47 -37.95
N GLN A 75 33.15 42.17 -37.84
CA GLN A 75 32.17 41.60 -36.92
C GLN A 75 32.85 40.70 -35.90
N ARG A 76 32.57 40.94 -34.62
CA ARG A 76 32.91 40.05 -33.51
C ARG A 76 31.74 39.08 -33.28
N LEU A 77 32.00 37.82 -33.57
CA LEU A 77 31.03 36.73 -33.52
C LEU A 77 31.25 35.94 -32.23
N PHE A 78 30.20 35.81 -31.42
CA PHE A 78 30.14 34.78 -30.39
C PHE A 78 29.60 33.50 -31.02
N VAL A 79 30.38 32.43 -30.95
CA VAL A 79 30.10 31.16 -31.63
C VAL A 79 30.02 30.02 -30.62
N ARG A 80 29.18 29.02 -30.93
CA ARG A 80 29.07 27.76 -30.18
C ARG A 80 29.08 26.57 -31.12
N GLU A 81 29.58 25.43 -30.64
CA GLU A 81 29.45 24.17 -31.36
C GLU A 81 27.98 23.81 -31.57
N LEU A 82 27.68 22.92 -32.53
CA LEU A 82 26.30 22.51 -32.80
C LEU A 82 25.62 21.88 -31.57
N ALA A 83 26.39 21.27 -30.67
CA ALA A 83 25.93 20.81 -29.36
C ALA A 83 25.31 21.93 -28.49
N GLY A 84 25.44 23.21 -28.88
CA GLY A 84 24.70 24.35 -28.35
C GLY A 84 23.18 24.15 -28.34
N VAL A 85 22.64 23.35 -29.28
CA VAL A 85 21.21 23.01 -29.32
C VAL A 85 20.72 22.32 -28.05
N PHE A 86 21.61 21.70 -27.26
CA PHE A 86 21.30 21.04 -26.00
C PHE A 86 21.23 21.99 -24.79
N GLU A 87 21.45 23.30 -24.97
CA GLU A 87 21.28 24.30 -23.90
C GLU A 87 19.81 24.55 -23.55
N ARG A 88 18.89 24.39 -24.51
CA ARG A 88 17.44 24.51 -24.28
C ARG A 88 16.89 23.33 -23.47
N LEU A 89 15.59 23.37 -23.15
CA LEU A 89 14.90 22.24 -22.51
C LEU A 89 14.73 21.06 -23.46
N TRP A 90 14.98 19.85 -22.97
CA TRP A 90 14.86 18.59 -23.70
C TRP A 90 14.03 17.57 -22.92
N PRO A 91 12.73 17.84 -22.69
CA PRO A 91 11.90 16.94 -21.92
C PRO A 91 11.64 15.64 -22.69
N CYS A 92 11.80 14.51 -22.01
CA CYS A 92 11.51 13.19 -22.58
C CYS A 92 11.06 12.22 -21.48
N SER A 93 10.29 11.20 -21.88
CA SER A 93 9.88 10.12 -20.99
C SER A 93 9.74 8.84 -21.79
N PHE A 94 10.53 7.84 -21.41
CA PHE A 94 10.55 6.54 -22.07
C PHE A 94 10.33 5.43 -21.04
N GLN A 95 9.62 4.40 -21.45
CA GLN A 95 9.49 3.14 -20.72
C GLN A 95 10.33 2.08 -21.43
N HIS A 96 11.14 1.35 -20.66
CA HIS A 96 12.04 0.32 -21.18
C HIS A 96 13.04 0.77 -22.26
N PRO A 97 13.57 2.03 -22.26
CA PRO A 97 14.49 2.47 -23.30
C PRO A 97 15.84 1.74 -23.22
N THR A 98 16.50 1.62 -24.36
CA THR A 98 17.96 1.41 -24.46
C THR A 98 18.68 2.74 -24.73
N LEU A 99 19.98 2.82 -24.47
CA LEU A 99 20.76 4.02 -24.77
C LEU A 99 20.71 4.34 -26.27
N ARG A 100 20.66 3.31 -27.13
CA ARG A 100 20.49 3.46 -28.57
C ARG A 100 19.19 4.18 -28.93
N GLN A 101 18.07 3.84 -28.30
CA GLN A 101 16.79 4.49 -28.55
C GLN A 101 16.80 5.96 -28.13
N VAL A 102 17.40 6.28 -26.98
CA VAL A 102 17.54 7.67 -26.53
C VAL A 102 18.45 8.46 -27.47
N ALA A 103 19.53 7.86 -27.94
CA ALA A 103 20.43 8.47 -28.92
C ALA A 103 19.75 8.74 -30.27
N SER A 104 18.98 7.78 -30.80
CA SER A 104 18.18 7.98 -32.02
C SER A 104 17.16 9.10 -31.84
N TRP A 105 16.48 9.15 -30.68
CA TRP A 105 15.57 10.26 -30.39
C TRP A 105 16.28 11.61 -30.31
N LEU A 106 17.46 11.68 -29.69
CA LEU A 106 18.28 12.89 -29.66
C LEU A 106 18.65 13.33 -31.08
N GLU A 107 19.04 12.39 -31.95
CA GLU A 107 19.38 12.66 -33.34
C GLU A 107 18.17 13.21 -34.13
N GLU A 108 17.03 12.53 -34.08
CA GLU A 108 15.78 12.92 -34.75
C GLU A 108 15.30 14.32 -34.33
N ASN A 109 15.46 14.67 -33.05
CA ASN A 109 14.95 15.94 -32.51
C ASN A 109 15.98 17.08 -32.54
N SER A 110 17.28 16.78 -32.70
CA SER A 110 18.34 17.79 -32.81
C SER A 110 18.74 18.09 -34.25
N GLY A 111 18.59 17.12 -35.15
CA GLY A 111 19.24 17.14 -36.46
C GLY A 111 20.76 16.96 -36.41
N ILE A 112 21.31 16.60 -35.24
CA ILE A 112 22.74 16.33 -35.04
C ILE A 112 22.95 14.83 -34.98
N THR A 113 23.90 14.31 -35.75
CA THR A 113 24.26 12.89 -35.71
C THR A 113 24.80 12.50 -34.34
N ILE A 114 24.23 11.45 -33.75
CA ILE A 114 24.66 10.91 -32.46
C ILE A 114 25.48 9.65 -32.69
N ALA A 115 26.81 9.77 -32.54
CA ALA A 115 27.72 8.67 -32.71
C ALA A 115 27.76 7.79 -31.45
N LEU A 116 27.48 6.50 -31.64
CA LEU A 116 27.62 5.47 -30.62
C LEU A 116 28.80 4.55 -30.94
N PRO A 117 29.40 3.87 -29.95
CA PRO A 117 30.40 2.87 -30.22
C PRO A 117 29.83 1.68 -30.99
N ALA A 118 30.67 1.05 -31.80
CA ALA A 118 30.24 -0.01 -32.73
C ALA A 118 29.62 -1.22 -32.02
N GLN A 119 30.18 -1.63 -30.88
CA GLN A 119 29.68 -2.75 -30.09
C GLN A 119 30.02 -2.54 -28.60
N ALA A 120 28.99 -2.42 -27.76
CA ALA A 120 29.13 -2.35 -26.31
C ALA A 120 27.83 -2.79 -25.63
N ASP A 121 27.93 -3.66 -24.62
CA ASP A 121 26.77 -4.31 -23.99
C ASP A 121 25.76 -3.33 -23.37
N TYR A 122 26.22 -2.19 -22.88
CA TYR A 122 25.37 -1.17 -22.26
C TYR A 122 24.46 -0.44 -23.26
N LEU A 123 24.72 -0.51 -24.57
CA LEU A 123 23.94 0.23 -25.57
C LEU A 123 22.52 -0.30 -25.72
N ASP A 124 22.36 -1.60 -25.53
CA ASP A 124 21.16 -2.36 -25.85
C ASP A 124 20.51 -2.98 -24.60
N LYS A 125 21.08 -2.75 -23.41
CA LYS A 125 20.46 -3.14 -22.13
C LYS A 125 19.32 -2.18 -21.79
N PRO A 126 18.05 -2.64 -21.73
CA PRO A 126 16.93 -1.77 -21.38
C PRO A 126 16.94 -1.44 -19.88
N ILE A 127 16.50 -0.22 -19.53
CA ILE A 127 16.28 0.23 -18.15
C ILE A 127 14.79 0.45 -17.90
N PRO A 128 14.24 0.33 -16.68
CA PRO A 128 12.80 0.44 -16.45
C PRO A 128 12.17 1.72 -17.01
N HIS A 129 12.78 2.87 -16.73
CA HIS A 129 12.34 4.18 -17.19
C HIS A 129 13.53 5.13 -17.41
N PHE A 130 13.38 6.07 -18.34
CA PHE A 130 14.21 7.27 -18.42
C PHE A 130 13.32 8.48 -18.63
N THR A 131 13.29 9.38 -17.64
CA THR A 131 12.50 10.61 -17.70
C THR A 131 13.40 11.80 -17.37
N HIS A 132 13.29 12.85 -18.17
CA HIS A 132 14.07 14.07 -18.02
C HIS A 132 13.21 15.29 -18.34
N SER A 133 13.42 16.40 -17.65
CA SER A 133 12.69 17.66 -17.85
C SER A 133 13.59 18.90 -17.90
N GLY A 134 14.90 18.70 -17.78
CA GLY A 134 15.89 19.77 -17.76
C GLY A 134 16.47 20.10 -19.13
N THR A 135 17.67 20.68 -19.15
CA THR A 135 18.38 20.98 -20.40
C THR A 135 18.94 19.72 -21.05
N GLY A 136 19.23 19.77 -22.34
CA GLY A 136 19.90 18.68 -23.04
C GLY A 136 21.27 18.35 -22.43
N TYR A 137 22.02 19.34 -21.92
CA TYR A 137 23.28 19.07 -21.22
C TYR A 137 23.09 18.22 -19.96
N GLN A 138 22.04 18.49 -19.19
CA GLN A 138 21.70 17.68 -18.02
C GLN A 138 21.24 16.27 -18.44
N LEU A 139 20.47 16.18 -19.53
CA LEU A 139 20.06 14.89 -20.12
C LEU A 139 21.30 14.06 -20.42
N LEU A 140 22.22 14.61 -21.22
CA LEU A 140 23.45 13.95 -21.65
C LEU A 140 24.30 13.54 -20.44
N ALA A 141 24.48 14.41 -19.46
CA ALA A 141 25.25 14.11 -18.24
C ALA A 141 24.69 12.92 -17.45
N ASN A 142 23.37 12.70 -17.47
CA ASN A 142 22.71 11.63 -16.71
C ASN A 142 22.70 10.27 -17.42
N LEU A 143 22.94 10.21 -18.73
CA LEU A 143 22.88 8.96 -19.50
C LEU A 143 23.88 7.91 -19.01
N GLY A 144 25.09 8.34 -18.62
CA GLY A 144 26.12 7.43 -18.14
C GLY A 144 25.67 6.63 -16.92
N ALA A 145 25.12 7.30 -15.91
CA ALA A 145 24.61 6.66 -14.71
C ALA A 145 23.35 5.83 -15.01
N ALA A 146 22.41 6.37 -15.80
CA ALA A 146 21.14 5.71 -16.10
C ALA A 146 21.32 4.36 -16.83
N PHE A 147 22.28 4.27 -17.74
CA PHE A 147 22.54 3.07 -18.54
C PHE A 147 23.76 2.26 -18.07
N GLY A 148 24.37 2.63 -16.93
CA GLY A 148 25.52 1.93 -16.37
C GLY A 148 26.76 1.95 -17.29
N VAL A 149 27.00 3.07 -17.97
CA VAL A 149 28.12 3.22 -18.92
C VAL A 149 29.42 3.51 -18.15
N PRO A 150 30.46 2.67 -18.25
CA PRO A 150 31.72 2.88 -17.55
C PRO A 150 32.49 4.07 -18.14
N ASP A 151 33.04 4.95 -17.30
CA ASP A 151 33.80 6.15 -17.72
C ASP A 151 33.09 6.92 -18.85
N TYR A 152 31.80 7.20 -18.62
CA TYR A 152 30.93 7.84 -19.60
C TYR A 152 31.40 9.24 -19.98
N VAL A 153 31.38 9.52 -21.28
CA VAL A 153 31.60 10.85 -21.86
C VAL A 153 30.58 11.12 -22.96
N TRP A 154 30.31 12.40 -23.17
CA TRP A 154 29.73 12.91 -24.39
C TRP A 154 30.65 13.98 -24.99
N GLN A 155 30.82 13.93 -26.30
CA GLN A 155 31.83 14.75 -26.95
C GLN A 155 31.37 15.28 -28.31
N PRO A 156 31.34 16.61 -28.50
CA PRO A 156 31.21 17.21 -29.82
C PRO A 156 32.35 16.77 -30.74
N LEU A 157 32.00 16.34 -31.94
CA LEU A 157 32.91 15.84 -32.95
C LEU A 157 33.25 16.92 -33.98
N PRO A 158 34.41 16.83 -34.66
CA PRO A 158 34.81 17.80 -35.68
C PRO A 158 33.78 18.01 -36.79
N ASP A 159 33.07 16.97 -37.18
CA ASP A 159 32.03 17.01 -38.23
C ASP A 159 30.73 17.70 -37.78
N GLY A 160 30.59 18.00 -36.49
CA GLY A 160 29.40 18.61 -35.88
C GLY A 160 28.49 17.61 -35.17
N GLY A 161 28.77 16.30 -35.24
CA GLY A 161 28.08 15.26 -34.48
C GLY A 161 28.42 15.28 -32.99
N VAL A 162 27.80 14.40 -32.21
CA VAL A 162 28.12 14.18 -30.79
C VAL A 162 28.32 12.69 -30.54
N PHE A 163 29.48 12.31 -29.99
CA PHE A 163 29.72 10.96 -29.50
C PHE A 163 29.11 10.77 -28.11
N LEU A 164 28.45 9.64 -27.86
CA LEU A 164 27.95 9.22 -26.54
C LEU A 164 28.45 7.80 -26.20
N GLY A 165 29.14 7.64 -25.06
CA GLY A 165 29.55 6.31 -24.61
C GLY A 165 30.70 6.33 -23.62
N SER A 166 31.26 5.15 -23.35
CA SER A 166 32.50 5.04 -22.57
C SER A 166 33.64 5.74 -23.30
N TRP A 167 34.48 6.47 -22.55
CA TRP A 167 35.68 7.09 -23.12
C TRP A 167 36.60 6.07 -23.81
N ALA A 168 36.68 4.84 -23.29
CA ALA A 168 37.48 3.76 -23.88
C ALA A 168 37.07 3.42 -25.33
N HIS A 169 35.83 3.75 -25.72
CA HIS A 169 35.33 3.55 -27.08
C HIS A 169 35.34 4.85 -27.92
N SER A 170 35.80 5.97 -27.35
CA SER A 170 35.92 7.24 -28.07
C SER A 170 37.06 7.19 -29.10
N MET A 171 37.02 8.09 -30.09
CA MET A 171 38.05 8.17 -31.14
C MET A 171 39.48 8.49 -30.63
N PHE A 172 39.60 8.93 -29.38
CA PHE A 172 40.85 9.35 -28.73
C PHE A 172 41.44 8.29 -27.79
N ALA A 173 40.69 7.24 -27.48
CA ALA A 173 41.22 6.12 -26.71
C ALA A 173 42.40 5.45 -27.43
N GLY A 174 43.43 5.07 -26.67
CA GLY A 174 44.61 4.38 -27.19
C GLY A 174 45.57 5.25 -28.02
N LYS A 175 45.37 6.58 -28.08
CA LYS A 175 46.21 7.52 -28.83
C LYS A 175 46.82 8.59 -27.92
N PRO A 176 47.67 8.23 -26.94
CA PRO A 176 48.32 9.20 -26.08
C PRO A 176 49.29 10.07 -26.88
N VAL A 177 49.45 11.32 -26.45
CA VAL A 177 50.40 12.27 -27.02
C VAL A 177 51.37 12.71 -25.94
N ASP A 178 52.67 12.55 -26.18
CA ASP A 178 53.70 13.10 -25.31
C ASP A 178 54.21 14.41 -25.91
N ILE A 179 54.06 15.49 -25.15
CA ILE A 179 54.52 16.83 -25.51
C ILE A 179 55.75 17.15 -24.65
N PRO A 180 56.94 17.23 -25.26
CA PRO A 180 58.16 17.57 -24.54
C PRO A 180 58.05 18.93 -23.85
N ALA A 181 58.65 19.05 -22.66
CA ALA A 181 58.54 20.23 -21.81
C ALA A 181 59.03 21.53 -22.49
N GLU A 182 59.95 21.42 -23.44
CA GLU A 182 60.51 22.52 -24.23
C GLU A 182 59.50 23.24 -25.14
N PHE A 183 58.35 22.61 -25.46
CA PHE A 183 57.27 23.23 -26.23
C PHE A 183 56.29 24.04 -25.35
N SER A 184 56.48 24.03 -24.03
CA SER A 184 55.66 24.77 -23.08
C SER A 184 56.08 26.25 -23.08
N GLN A 185 55.21 27.12 -23.59
CA GLN A 185 55.41 28.58 -23.56
C GLN A 185 55.02 29.18 -22.20
N ALA A 186 54.00 28.62 -21.54
CA ALA A 186 53.56 29.00 -20.21
C ALA A 186 52.90 27.83 -19.48
N ARG A 187 52.96 27.83 -18.14
CA ARG A 187 52.23 26.89 -17.27
C ARG A 187 51.46 27.70 -16.24
N ALA A 188 50.18 27.39 -16.04
CA ALA A 188 49.36 28.00 -14.99
C ALA A 188 48.78 26.90 -14.09
N GLY A 189 48.78 27.11 -12.78
CA GLY A 189 48.08 26.27 -11.79
C GLY A 189 48.52 24.80 -11.68
N GLY A 190 49.57 24.36 -12.39
CA GLY A 190 50.04 22.97 -12.41
C GLY A 190 49.14 21.98 -13.18
N ASN A 191 48.03 22.45 -13.76
CA ASN A 191 47.05 21.66 -14.50
C ASN A 191 46.67 22.26 -15.87
N SER A 192 47.39 23.27 -16.35
CA SER A 192 47.30 23.76 -17.72
C SER A 192 48.67 24.10 -18.32
N MET A 193 48.74 24.07 -19.65
CA MET A 193 49.94 24.34 -20.42
C MET A 193 49.58 25.07 -21.71
N THR A 194 50.31 26.13 -22.03
CA THR A 194 50.23 26.82 -23.32
C THR A 194 51.37 26.37 -24.22
N LEU A 195 51.05 26.07 -25.47
CA LEU A 195 51.97 25.61 -26.51
C LEU A 195 51.56 26.21 -27.86
N PRO A 196 52.44 26.20 -28.89
CA PRO A 196 52.03 26.54 -30.25
C PRO A 196 50.84 25.68 -30.71
N MET A 197 50.02 26.19 -31.63
CA MET A 197 48.82 25.50 -32.10
C MET A 197 49.07 24.02 -32.49
N VAL A 198 48.31 23.09 -31.90
CA VAL A 198 48.31 21.68 -32.30
C VAL A 198 46.90 21.28 -32.73
N GLN A 199 46.68 21.20 -34.03
CA GLN A 199 45.35 21.01 -34.63
C GLN A 199 44.67 19.68 -34.27
N ALA A 200 45.44 18.68 -33.82
CA ALA A 200 44.94 17.36 -33.44
C ALA A 200 44.49 17.29 -31.96
N LEU A 201 44.86 18.24 -31.11
CA LEU A 201 44.48 18.21 -29.69
C LEU A 201 43.00 18.56 -29.53
N ARG A 202 42.30 17.68 -28.80
CA ARG A 202 40.87 17.79 -28.49
C ARG A 202 40.67 17.45 -27.00
N PRO A 203 39.59 17.92 -26.37
CA PRO A 203 39.20 17.42 -25.05
C PRO A 203 39.05 15.90 -25.08
N GLY A 204 39.42 15.22 -24.00
CA GLY A 204 39.42 13.75 -23.95
C GLY A 204 40.69 13.06 -24.45
N VAL A 205 41.60 13.75 -25.16
CA VAL A 205 42.92 13.20 -25.52
C VAL A 205 43.78 13.04 -24.26
N VAL A 206 44.56 11.96 -24.19
CA VAL A 206 45.56 11.78 -23.13
C VAL A 206 46.85 12.45 -23.57
N VAL A 207 47.27 13.48 -22.84
CA VAL A 207 48.53 14.19 -23.06
C VAL A 207 49.41 14.05 -21.83
N ASN A 208 50.66 13.63 -21.99
CA ASN A 208 51.61 13.43 -20.89
C ASN A 208 51.02 12.56 -19.75
N GLY A 209 50.35 11.47 -20.13
CA GLY A 209 49.74 10.50 -19.20
C GLY A 209 48.43 10.95 -18.53
N ARG A 210 47.88 12.13 -18.85
CA ARG A 210 46.61 12.62 -18.27
C ARG A 210 45.63 13.08 -19.34
N ARG A 211 44.33 12.85 -19.11
CA ARG A 211 43.26 13.24 -20.04
C ARG A 211 43.00 14.75 -19.99
N LEU A 212 42.78 15.37 -21.15
CA LEU A 212 42.41 16.79 -21.25
C LEU A 212 40.94 17.03 -20.93
N SER A 213 40.67 18.04 -20.11
CA SER A 213 39.31 18.55 -19.84
C SER A 213 38.88 19.61 -20.85
N SER A 214 39.82 20.43 -21.32
CA SER A 214 39.55 21.48 -22.30
C SER A 214 40.78 21.81 -23.14
N VAL A 215 40.52 22.34 -24.34
CA VAL A 215 41.52 22.82 -25.29
C VAL A 215 41.07 24.19 -25.78
N ARG A 216 41.83 25.23 -25.46
CA ARG A 216 41.58 26.60 -25.92
C ARG A 216 42.55 26.96 -27.03
N LEU A 217 42.04 27.42 -28.16
CA LEU A 217 42.82 27.99 -29.25
C LEU A 217 42.66 29.51 -29.23
N GLU A 218 43.74 30.21 -28.92
CA GLU A 218 43.82 31.66 -28.91
C GLU A 218 44.85 32.10 -29.96
N ASN A 219 44.34 32.60 -31.08
CA ASN A 219 45.13 32.91 -32.26
C ASN A 219 46.06 31.76 -32.70
N ASP A 220 47.35 31.85 -32.41
CA ASP A 220 48.37 30.89 -32.82
C ASP A 220 48.80 29.94 -31.69
N ASP A 221 48.24 30.13 -30.49
CA ASP A 221 48.59 29.39 -29.28
C ASP A 221 47.43 28.50 -28.81
N THR A 222 47.75 27.31 -28.34
CA THR A 222 46.81 26.37 -27.72
C THR A 222 47.11 26.23 -26.24
N THR A 223 46.10 26.50 -25.41
CA THR A 223 46.14 26.20 -23.98
C THR A 223 45.35 24.93 -23.70
N ILE A 224 46.04 23.89 -23.24
CA ILE A 224 45.43 22.64 -22.81
C ILE A 224 45.25 22.64 -21.29
N THR A 225 44.13 22.09 -20.82
CA THR A 225 43.85 21.89 -19.39
C THR A 225 43.59 20.41 -19.15
N TRP A 226 44.24 19.84 -18.14
CA TRP A 226 44.05 18.44 -17.76
C TRP A 226 42.89 18.28 -16.77
N LEU A 227 42.22 17.12 -16.83
CA LEU A 227 41.39 16.67 -15.73
C LEU A 227 42.23 16.61 -14.46
N ALA A 228 41.69 17.14 -13.37
CA ALA A 228 42.35 17.07 -12.07
C ALA A 228 42.52 15.59 -11.68
N VAL A 229 43.66 15.22 -11.09
CA VAL A 229 43.92 13.89 -10.53
C VAL A 229 44.35 14.02 -9.08
N ASN A 230 43.91 13.08 -8.24
CA ASN A 230 44.25 13.05 -6.83
C ASN A 230 45.73 12.64 -6.75
N PRO A 231 46.61 13.47 -6.17
CA PRO A 231 48.04 13.20 -6.14
C PRO A 231 48.42 11.98 -5.28
N LEU A 232 47.55 11.52 -4.38
CA LEU A 232 47.79 10.37 -3.49
C LEU A 232 47.30 9.05 -4.10
N THR A 233 46.20 9.06 -4.84
CA THR A 233 45.58 7.84 -5.39
C THR A 233 45.77 7.68 -6.89
N GLY A 234 46.26 8.73 -7.59
CA GLY A 234 46.43 8.74 -9.05
C GLY A 234 45.11 8.74 -9.84
N MET A 235 43.96 8.62 -9.15
CA MET A 235 42.63 8.64 -9.77
C MET A 235 42.23 10.06 -10.16
N ALA A 236 41.42 10.22 -11.21
CA ALA A 236 40.83 11.51 -11.53
C ALA A 236 40.09 12.08 -10.31
N VAL A 237 40.41 13.33 -9.92
CA VAL A 237 39.55 14.05 -8.98
C VAL A 237 38.30 14.39 -9.75
N ALA A 238 37.21 13.70 -9.44
CA ALA A 238 35.90 13.99 -10.00
C ALA A 238 35.46 15.44 -9.70
N MET A 239 36.04 16.07 -8.66
CA MET A 239 35.55 17.31 -8.09
C MET A 239 36.33 18.54 -8.56
N THR A 240 35.62 19.44 -9.25
CA THR A 240 36.09 20.78 -9.60
C THR A 240 36.32 21.64 -8.35
N PRO A 241 37.09 22.74 -8.42
CA PRO A 241 37.24 23.66 -7.28
C PRO A 241 35.90 24.18 -6.74
N ALA A 242 34.95 24.47 -7.64
CA ALA A 242 33.60 24.88 -7.27
C ALA A 242 32.87 23.75 -6.53
N GLN A 243 32.97 22.50 -7.02
CA GLN A 243 32.36 21.36 -6.35
C GLN A 243 32.93 21.16 -4.94
N ARG A 244 34.25 21.28 -4.75
CA ARG A 244 34.86 21.19 -3.41
C ARG A 244 34.37 22.28 -2.46
N GLN A 245 34.17 23.50 -2.96
CA GLN A 245 33.60 24.58 -2.15
C GLN A 245 32.15 24.27 -1.75
N ILE A 246 31.36 23.69 -2.67
CA ILE A 246 30.00 23.23 -2.39
C ILE A 246 30.02 22.10 -1.36
N ASP A 247 30.84 21.07 -1.53
CA ASP A 247 30.94 19.94 -0.59
C ASP A 247 31.36 20.40 0.81
N ALA A 248 32.26 21.38 0.90
CA ALA A 248 32.71 21.94 2.16
C ALA A 248 31.63 22.80 2.84
N ALA A 249 30.85 23.55 2.07
CA ALA A 249 29.77 24.39 2.59
C ALA A 249 28.50 23.58 2.92
N TYR A 250 28.27 22.49 2.20
CA TYR A 250 27.04 21.69 2.20
C TYR A 250 27.37 20.18 2.25
N PRO A 251 27.85 19.66 3.40
CA PRO A 251 28.23 18.26 3.52
C PRO A 251 27.07 17.28 3.26
N GLU A 252 25.82 17.69 3.47
CA GLU A 252 24.61 16.93 3.16
C GLU A 252 24.37 16.77 1.65
N LEU A 253 24.86 17.72 0.84
CA LEU A 253 24.88 17.56 -0.61
C LEU A 253 25.91 16.50 -1.02
N SER A 254 27.08 16.55 -0.39
CA SER A 254 28.17 15.59 -0.66
C SER A 254 27.80 14.16 -0.27
N ALA A 255 27.17 13.97 0.89
CA ALA A 255 26.66 12.67 1.34
C ALA A 255 25.34 12.25 0.66
N GLY A 256 24.71 13.15 -0.11
CA GLY A 256 23.45 12.90 -0.80
C GLY A 256 22.27 12.72 0.15
N LEU A 257 22.31 13.26 1.37
CA LEU A 257 21.26 13.09 2.40
C LEU A 257 19.98 13.85 2.07
N HIS A 258 20.06 14.80 1.14
CA HIS A 258 18.94 15.54 0.57
C HIS A 258 18.14 14.73 -0.46
N LEU A 259 18.71 13.63 -0.98
CA LEU A 259 18.04 12.75 -1.93
C LEU A 259 17.33 11.61 -1.20
N PRO A 260 16.23 11.07 -1.75
CA PRO A 260 15.68 9.80 -1.28
C PRO A 260 16.75 8.72 -1.26
N LYS A 261 16.90 8.03 -0.13
CA LYS A 261 17.75 6.84 -0.02
C LYS A 261 16.86 5.62 0.11
N PHE A 262 17.19 4.56 -0.60
CA PHE A 262 16.51 3.27 -0.39
C PHE A 262 17.31 2.42 0.58
N ALA A 263 16.59 1.64 1.39
CA ALA A 263 17.17 0.71 2.33
C ALA A 263 16.31 -0.55 2.42
N ARG A 264 16.91 -1.63 2.92
CA ARG A 264 16.22 -2.88 3.20
C ARG A 264 16.12 -3.10 4.70
N VAL A 265 14.96 -3.55 5.16
CA VAL A 265 14.75 -3.96 6.57
C VAL A 265 15.55 -5.23 6.85
N GLU A 266 16.42 -5.19 7.85
CA GLU A 266 17.25 -6.34 8.27
C GLU A 266 16.74 -6.97 9.57
N ALA A 267 16.21 -6.17 10.51
CA ALA A 267 15.63 -6.66 11.77
C ALA A 267 14.61 -5.67 12.37
N HIS A 268 13.76 -6.16 13.28
CA HIS A 268 12.92 -5.33 14.14
C HIS A 268 13.70 -4.94 15.40
N ALA A 269 13.65 -3.67 15.81
CA ALA A 269 14.43 -3.20 16.96
C ALA A 269 13.95 -3.83 18.28
N GLU A 270 12.64 -3.74 18.56
CA GLU A 270 11.99 -4.34 19.71
C GLU A 270 10.46 -4.38 19.56
N ALA A 271 9.77 -5.14 20.41
CA ALA A 271 8.31 -5.10 20.51
C ALA A 271 7.86 -3.87 21.33
N VAL A 272 6.65 -3.36 21.05
CA VAL A 272 6.07 -2.19 21.73
C VAL A 272 4.88 -2.62 22.58
N THR A 273 4.74 -2.05 23.77
CA THR A 273 3.57 -2.24 24.65
C THR A 273 2.88 -0.89 24.90
N SER A 274 1.56 -0.89 25.17
CA SER A 274 0.81 0.34 25.47
C SER A 274 1.45 1.13 26.62
N GLY A 275 1.54 2.46 26.46
CA GLY A 275 2.22 3.36 27.38
C GLY A 275 3.73 3.51 27.18
N ASP A 276 4.35 2.71 26.29
CA ASP A 276 5.73 2.95 25.88
C ASP A 276 5.85 4.31 25.18
N LEU A 277 6.82 5.12 25.63
CA LEU A 277 7.18 6.37 24.96
C LEU A 277 8.17 6.10 23.83
N ALA A 278 7.84 6.58 22.63
CA ALA A 278 8.76 6.68 21.50
C ALA A 278 9.46 8.05 21.55
N ASP A 279 10.77 8.05 21.77
CA ASP A 279 11.60 9.26 21.79
C ASP A 279 12.84 9.10 20.89
N PRO A 280 13.58 10.18 20.59
CA PRO A 280 14.75 10.09 19.71
C PRO A 280 15.87 9.17 20.21
N PHE A 281 15.95 8.89 21.50
CA PHE A 281 16.95 7.98 22.08
C PHE A 281 16.50 6.52 22.01
N ARG A 282 15.20 6.26 22.16
CA ARG A 282 14.58 4.93 22.01
C ARG A 282 13.25 5.04 21.27
N PRO A 283 13.25 4.98 19.93
CA PRO A 283 12.03 5.12 19.14
C PRO A 283 11.05 3.94 19.31
N ARG A 284 11.57 2.76 19.69
CA ARG A 284 10.86 1.47 19.88
C ARG A 284 10.18 0.91 18.64
N TYR A 285 9.24 1.67 18.05
CA TYR A 285 8.62 1.38 16.78
C TYR A 285 9.57 1.72 15.62
N ALA A 286 10.58 0.86 15.47
CA ALA A 286 11.72 1.06 14.60
C ALA A 286 12.29 -0.25 14.08
N VAL A 287 13.13 -0.15 13.05
CA VAL A 287 13.78 -1.29 12.39
C VAL A 287 15.24 -0.98 12.09
N ASP A 288 16.04 -2.03 11.97
CA ASP A 288 17.42 -1.94 11.51
C ASP A 288 17.45 -1.98 9.98
N LEU A 289 18.25 -1.11 9.36
CA LEU A 289 18.26 -0.89 7.91
C LEU A 289 19.64 -1.06 7.29
N GLN A 290 19.70 -1.73 6.15
CA GLN A 290 20.85 -1.70 5.25
C GLN A 290 20.56 -0.72 4.10
N LEU A 291 21.28 0.41 4.00
CA LEU A 291 21.16 1.30 2.85
C LEU A 291 21.58 0.57 1.57
N LEU A 292 20.92 0.90 0.46
CA LEU A 292 21.18 0.38 -0.88
C LEU A 292 21.85 1.43 -1.76
N ASP A 293 22.66 0.98 -2.71
CA ASP A 293 23.21 1.81 -3.78
C ASP A 293 22.21 2.01 -4.94
N ALA A 294 22.65 2.71 -5.98
CA ALA A 294 21.82 3.03 -7.14
C ALA A 294 21.36 1.78 -7.92
N ASP A 295 22.07 0.65 -7.79
CA ASP A 295 21.76 -0.63 -8.42
C ASP A 295 20.90 -1.53 -7.52
N GLY A 296 20.49 -1.03 -6.34
CA GLY A 296 19.70 -1.77 -5.36
C GLY A 296 20.50 -2.81 -4.57
N GLN A 297 21.84 -2.79 -4.66
CA GLN A 297 22.72 -3.65 -3.86
C GLN A 297 23.04 -2.99 -2.52
N PRO A 298 23.48 -3.73 -1.49
CA PRO A 298 23.94 -3.13 -0.25
C PRO A 298 25.01 -2.06 -0.52
N ALA A 299 24.76 -0.84 -0.06
CA ALA A 299 25.66 0.28 -0.25
C ALA A 299 27.02 -0.04 0.37
N LYS A 300 28.07 -0.08 -0.46
CA LYS A 300 29.43 -0.40 -0.02
C LYS A 300 29.89 0.60 1.05
N ASN A 301 30.58 0.09 2.07
CA ASN A 301 31.11 0.87 3.20
C ASN A 301 30.06 1.56 4.07
N THR A 302 28.78 1.18 3.96
CA THR A 302 27.72 1.69 4.83
C THR A 302 27.30 0.60 5.83
N PRO A 303 27.44 0.83 7.15
CA PRO A 303 27.01 -0.13 8.17
C PRO A 303 25.47 -0.20 8.23
N ILE A 304 24.96 -1.19 8.98
CA ILE A 304 23.55 -1.26 9.34
C ILE A 304 23.20 -0.04 10.22
N TYR A 305 22.07 0.59 9.93
CA TYR A 305 21.53 1.70 10.70
C TYR A 305 20.55 1.13 11.73
N PRO A 306 20.88 1.15 13.02
CA PRO A 306 20.02 0.55 14.03
C PRO A 306 18.83 1.45 14.36
N ALA A 307 17.71 0.83 14.73
CA ALA A 307 16.54 1.49 15.32
C ALA A 307 16.07 2.76 14.56
N VAL A 308 16.00 2.68 13.23
CA VAL A 308 15.45 3.76 12.41
C VAL A 308 13.92 3.78 12.55
N PRO A 309 13.30 4.91 12.96
CA PRO A 309 11.86 4.99 13.21
C PRO A 309 11.01 4.65 11.98
N LEU A 310 9.95 3.87 12.19
CA LEU A 310 8.94 3.56 11.18
C LEU A 310 7.88 4.68 11.08
N PRO A 311 7.30 4.90 9.89
CA PRO A 311 6.21 5.87 9.74
C PRO A 311 4.92 5.34 10.37
N VAL A 312 4.11 6.26 10.91
CA VAL A 312 2.78 5.96 11.45
C VAL A 312 1.75 6.77 10.64
N PRO A 313 0.96 6.14 9.73
CA PRO A 313 0.03 6.85 8.86
C PRO A 313 -1.03 7.70 9.58
N MET A 314 -1.43 7.30 10.79
CA MET A 314 -2.41 8.00 11.63
C MET A 314 -1.82 8.18 13.04
N ALA A 315 -0.91 9.12 13.25
CA ALA A 315 -0.20 9.23 14.54
C ALA A 315 -1.03 9.91 15.65
N GLY A 316 -0.96 9.38 16.87
CA GLY A 316 -1.47 10.00 18.09
C GLY A 316 -1.00 9.27 19.35
N GLN A 317 -1.37 9.76 20.54
CA GLN A 317 -1.07 9.05 21.80
C GLN A 317 -1.85 7.74 21.85
N ASP A 318 -1.14 6.62 22.01
CA ASP A 318 -1.71 5.26 21.98
C ASP A 318 -2.71 5.03 20.81
N SER A 319 -2.48 5.66 19.65
CA SER A 319 -3.37 5.55 18.50
C SER A 319 -2.63 5.57 17.16
N GLY A 320 -3.18 4.83 16.19
CA GLY A 320 -2.69 4.77 14.82
C GLY A 320 -2.73 3.40 14.16
N MET A 321 -2.20 3.34 12.94
CA MET A 321 -2.02 2.10 12.17
C MET A 321 -0.57 1.64 12.30
N PHE A 322 -0.33 0.61 13.11
CA PHE A 322 0.99 0.06 13.36
C PHE A 322 1.14 -1.31 12.70
N GLN A 323 2.21 -1.46 11.92
CA GLN A 323 2.61 -2.71 11.32
C GLN A 323 4.12 -2.70 11.13
N PHE A 324 4.81 -3.64 11.78
CA PHE A 324 6.20 -3.89 11.46
C PHE A 324 6.29 -4.50 10.06
N PRO A 325 7.04 -3.88 9.12
CA PRO A 325 7.28 -4.49 7.82
C PRO A 325 8.11 -5.77 8.00
N PRO A 326 7.89 -6.83 7.20
CA PRO A 326 8.73 -8.01 7.21
C PRO A 326 10.21 -7.68 6.90
N VAL A 327 11.13 -8.49 7.43
CA VAL A 327 12.54 -8.45 7.04
C VAL A 327 12.64 -8.66 5.53
N GLY A 328 13.48 -7.86 4.87
CA GLY A 328 13.61 -7.81 3.42
C GLY A 328 12.77 -6.72 2.74
N THR A 329 11.84 -6.08 3.45
CA THR A 329 11.00 -5.00 2.88
C THR A 329 11.87 -3.81 2.45
N LEU A 330 11.60 -3.28 1.26
CA LEU A 330 12.24 -2.07 0.75
C LEU A 330 11.58 -0.83 1.38
N VAL A 331 12.38 0.12 1.85
CA VAL A 331 11.91 1.36 2.47
C VAL A 331 12.64 2.57 1.91
N GLU A 332 11.95 3.72 1.91
CA GLU A 332 12.57 5.02 1.65
C GLU A 332 13.01 5.65 2.98
N VAL A 333 14.28 6.02 3.07
CA VAL A 333 14.91 6.67 4.21
C VAL A 333 15.18 8.13 3.88
N ALA A 334 14.86 8.98 4.85
CA ALA A 334 15.14 10.40 4.83
C ALA A 334 15.91 10.83 6.08
N PHE A 335 16.47 12.03 6.04
CA PHE A 335 17.28 12.59 7.11
C PHE A 335 16.73 13.96 7.48
N THR A 336 16.29 14.13 8.73
CA THR A 336 15.75 15.42 9.19
C THR A 336 16.80 16.51 9.03
N ASP A 337 16.47 17.59 8.31
CA ASP A 337 17.38 18.70 7.98
C ASP A 337 18.69 18.26 7.29
N GLY A 338 18.69 17.12 6.59
CA GLY A 338 19.90 16.56 5.98
C GLY A 338 20.93 16.05 6.97
N ARG A 339 20.53 15.81 8.23
CA ARG A 339 21.44 15.39 9.29
C ARG A 339 21.63 13.87 9.34
N PRO A 340 22.88 13.36 9.32
CA PRO A 340 23.13 11.92 9.35
C PRO A 340 22.72 11.24 10.67
N ASP A 341 22.63 11.98 11.77
CA ASP A 341 22.23 11.47 13.09
C ASP A 341 20.69 11.34 13.26
N LYS A 342 19.90 11.74 12.26
CA LYS A 342 18.43 11.72 12.32
C LYS A 342 17.79 11.02 11.12
N PRO A 343 18.12 9.73 10.87
CA PRO A 343 17.42 8.95 9.86
C PRO A 343 15.99 8.64 10.31
N PHE A 344 15.05 8.62 9.38
CA PHE A 344 13.70 8.09 9.58
C PHE A 344 13.17 7.47 8.30
N ILE A 345 12.27 6.51 8.42
CA ILE A 345 11.60 5.90 7.27
C ILE A 345 10.43 6.79 6.86
N ARG A 346 10.43 7.22 5.61
CA ARG A 346 9.34 8.04 5.04
C ARG A 346 8.17 7.18 4.59
N GLN A 347 8.46 6.01 3.99
CA GLN A 347 7.46 5.04 3.54
C GLN A 347 8.06 3.65 3.31
N THR A 348 7.19 2.64 3.36
CA THR A 348 7.47 1.26 2.94
C THR A 348 7.03 1.06 1.50
N LEU A 349 7.84 0.37 0.68
CA LEU A 349 7.54 0.13 -0.73
C LEU A 349 7.07 -1.30 -0.97
N ALA A 350 6.17 -1.45 -1.94
CA ALA A 350 5.65 -2.74 -2.36
C ALA A 350 6.64 -3.55 -3.21
N GLN A 351 7.67 -2.91 -3.78
CA GLN A 351 8.63 -3.56 -4.64
C GLN A 351 9.37 -4.70 -3.92
N GLY A 352 9.42 -5.87 -4.57
CA GLY A 352 10.00 -7.10 -4.01
C GLY A 352 9.01 -7.95 -3.19
N ASN A 353 7.80 -7.44 -2.91
CA ASN A 353 6.75 -8.19 -2.22
C ASN A 353 5.72 -8.76 -3.21
N THR A 354 5.03 -9.84 -2.81
CA THR A 354 3.82 -10.29 -3.49
C THR A 354 2.66 -9.36 -3.16
N LEU A 355 1.79 -9.10 -4.14
CA LEU A 355 0.63 -8.23 -3.97
C LEU A 355 -0.64 -9.07 -3.75
N PRO A 356 -1.58 -8.60 -2.92
CA PRO A 356 -2.92 -9.19 -2.87
C PRO A 356 -3.71 -8.86 -4.14
N ASP A 357 -4.79 -9.61 -4.41
CA ASP A 357 -5.78 -9.19 -5.39
C ASP A 357 -6.51 -7.93 -4.89
N VAL A 358 -6.38 -6.83 -5.62
CA VAL A 358 -7.05 -5.57 -5.31
C VAL A 358 -7.29 -4.80 -6.60
N ARG A 359 -8.53 -4.36 -6.82
CA ARG A 359 -8.94 -3.65 -8.02
C ARG A 359 -8.97 -2.14 -7.79
N PRO A 360 -8.82 -1.31 -8.84
CA PRO A 360 -9.04 0.12 -8.73
C PRO A 360 -10.41 0.44 -8.11
N GLY A 361 -10.41 1.25 -7.04
CA GLY A 361 -11.61 1.63 -6.29
C GLY A 361 -11.89 0.78 -5.05
N GLU A 362 -11.19 -0.33 -4.85
CA GLU A 362 -11.28 -1.13 -3.61
C GLU A 362 -10.37 -0.57 -2.52
N GLN A 363 -10.70 -0.89 -1.26
CA GLN A 363 -9.82 -0.70 -0.11
C GLN A 363 -9.55 -2.05 0.53
N LEU A 364 -8.29 -2.35 0.82
CA LEU A 364 -7.90 -3.65 1.39
C LEU A 364 -6.84 -3.47 2.47
N GLN A 365 -7.16 -3.89 3.68
CA GLN A 365 -6.19 -4.15 4.73
C GLN A 365 -6.05 -5.66 4.89
N GLN A 366 -4.86 -6.20 4.61
CA GLN A 366 -4.63 -7.64 4.57
C GLN A 366 -3.32 -8.03 5.25
N GLN A 367 -3.39 -9.02 6.15
CA GLN A 367 -2.19 -9.70 6.68
C GLN A 367 -1.82 -10.90 5.80
N ARG A 368 -2.83 -11.67 5.37
CA ARG A 368 -2.77 -12.78 4.41
C ARG A 368 -4.16 -13.03 3.83
N GLU A 369 -4.30 -13.87 2.82
CA GLU A 369 -5.55 -14.07 2.06
C GLU A 369 -6.76 -14.46 2.94
N GLU A 370 -6.56 -15.17 4.04
CA GLU A 370 -7.62 -15.56 4.97
C GLU A 370 -7.88 -14.54 6.09
N VAL A 371 -7.08 -13.48 6.20
CA VAL A 371 -7.16 -12.47 7.26
C VAL A 371 -7.13 -11.07 6.66
N SER A 372 -8.33 -10.51 6.46
CA SER A 372 -8.51 -9.23 5.76
C SER A 372 -9.75 -8.45 6.20
N GLN A 373 -9.69 -7.14 5.93
CA GLN A 373 -10.85 -6.26 5.86
C GLN A 373 -10.84 -5.59 4.47
N ARG A 374 -11.93 -5.74 3.74
CA ARG A 374 -12.07 -5.25 2.37
C ARG A 374 -13.33 -4.40 2.23
N VAL A 375 -13.20 -3.31 1.49
CA VAL A 375 -14.32 -2.56 0.91
C VAL A 375 -14.31 -2.81 -0.59
N THR A 376 -15.37 -3.43 -1.11
CA THR A 376 -15.51 -3.71 -2.55
C THR A 376 -15.79 -2.42 -3.33
N GLN A 377 -15.68 -2.48 -4.66
CA GLN A 377 -16.05 -1.34 -5.51
C GLN A 377 -17.53 -0.92 -5.32
N ALA A 378 -18.42 -1.86 -5.00
CA ALA A 378 -19.84 -1.58 -4.73
C ALA A 378 -20.08 -0.98 -3.34
N GLY A 379 -19.06 -0.97 -2.47
CA GLY A 379 -19.13 -0.49 -1.10
C GLY A 379 -19.46 -1.58 -0.07
N ASP A 380 -19.41 -2.86 -0.46
CA ASP A 380 -19.62 -3.97 0.48
C ASP A 380 -18.45 -4.07 1.44
N TRP A 381 -18.75 -4.30 2.72
CA TRP A 381 -17.75 -4.55 3.75
C TRP A 381 -17.59 -6.05 3.98
N GLU A 382 -16.40 -6.57 3.71
CA GLU A 382 -16.03 -7.96 3.97
C GLU A 382 -14.99 -8.04 5.09
N ARG A 383 -15.28 -8.85 6.11
CA ARG A 383 -14.35 -9.14 7.21
C ARG A 383 -14.11 -10.64 7.27
N LYS A 384 -12.86 -11.06 7.06
CA LYS A 384 -12.47 -12.47 7.00
C LYS A 384 -11.37 -12.77 8.03
N THR A 385 -11.54 -13.86 8.77
CA THR A 385 -10.48 -14.47 9.57
C THR A 385 -10.74 -15.96 9.73
N ASP A 386 -9.68 -16.75 9.83
CA ASP A 386 -9.71 -18.16 10.21
C ASP A 386 -9.41 -18.38 11.70
N GLN A 387 -9.31 -17.28 12.46
CA GLN A 387 -9.11 -17.29 13.91
C GLN A 387 -10.34 -16.66 14.60
N ALA A 388 -10.14 -15.96 15.71
CA ALA A 388 -11.21 -15.38 16.51
C ALA A 388 -11.49 -13.92 16.14
N ILE A 389 -12.78 -13.57 16.11
CA ILE A 389 -13.25 -12.19 16.21
C ILE A 389 -13.71 -11.96 17.65
N ARG A 390 -13.15 -10.95 18.32
CA ARG A 390 -13.58 -10.50 19.65
C ARG A 390 -14.05 -9.05 19.55
N GLU A 391 -15.24 -8.78 20.07
CA GLU A 391 -15.86 -7.46 20.05
C GLU A 391 -16.32 -7.12 21.46
N ASN A 392 -15.79 -6.03 22.02
CA ASN A 392 -16.18 -5.50 23.32
C ASN A 392 -16.64 -4.05 23.11
N SER A 393 -17.89 -3.75 23.45
CA SER A 393 -18.46 -2.41 23.28
C SER A 393 -19.40 -2.07 24.42
N MET A 394 -19.54 -0.78 24.71
CA MET A 394 -20.53 -0.28 25.68
C MET A 394 -21.94 -0.37 25.12
N THR A 395 -22.11 -0.05 23.83
CA THR A 395 -23.37 -0.12 23.09
C THR A 395 -23.11 -0.85 21.78
N ARG A 396 -24.07 -1.66 21.33
CA ARG A 396 -24.08 -2.29 20.01
C ARG A 396 -25.47 -2.20 19.42
N GLU A 397 -25.59 -1.57 18.26
CA GLU A 397 -26.83 -1.47 17.49
C GLU A 397 -26.58 -2.09 16.11
N ILE A 398 -27.50 -2.93 15.65
CA ILE A 398 -27.46 -3.57 14.34
C ILE A 398 -28.80 -3.29 13.68
N GLN A 399 -28.77 -2.61 12.53
CA GLN A 399 -29.93 -2.36 11.69
C GLN A 399 -29.63 -2.92 10.30
N ALA A 400 -30.47 -3.81 9.81
CA ALA A 400 -30.36 -4.43 8.50
C ALA A 400 -31.76 -4.84 8.01
N ASP A 401 -31.97 -4.84 6.70
CA ASP A 401 -33.21 -5.33 6.08
C ASP A 401 -33.29 -6.86 6.16
N GLU A 402 -32.15 -7.54 6.04
CA GLU A 402 -32.01 -8.99 6.14
C GLU A 402 -30.76 -9.37 6.95
N GLU A 403 -30.89 -10.35 7.85
CA GLU A 403 -29.77 -10.91 8.61
C GLU A 403 -29.84 -12.44 8.61
N THR A 404 -28.76 -13.09 8.16
CA THR A 404 -28.61 -14.55 8.20
C THR A 404 -27.38 -14.94 9.02
N ARG A 405 -27.51 -15.98 9.85
CA ARG A 405 -26.40 -16.53 10.65
C ARG A 405 -26.37 -18.05 10.56
N THR A 406 -25.23 -18.59 10.13
CA THR A 406 -24.93 -20.03 10.20
C THR A 406 -23.86 -20.25 11.25
N VAL A 407 -24.22 -20.94 12.33
CA VAL A 407 -23.35 -21.15 13.49
C VAL A 407 -23.42 -22.61 13.93
N VAL A 408 -22.29 -23.18 14.33
CA VAL A 408 -22.23 -24.56 14.87
C VAL A 408 -22.72 -24.60 16.31
N ALA A 409 -22.31 -23.62 17.12
CA ALA A 409 -22.73 -23.47 18.51
C ALA A 409 -22.93 -21.98 18.83
N ARG A 410 -23.99 -21.66 19.58
CA ARG A 410 -24.28 -20.31 20.07
C ARG A 410 -24.63 -20.37 21.55
N GLY A 411 -23.91 -19.61 22.36
CA GLY A 411 -24.26 -19.31 23.75
C GLY A 411 -24.60 -17.84 23.88
N THR A 412 -25.70 -17.53 24.58
CA THR A 412 -26.09 -16.16 24.91
C THR A 412 -26.36 -16.10 26.40
N THR A 413 -25.73 -15.15 27.11
CA THR A 413 -26.03 -14.86 28.51
C THR A 413 -26.48 -13.41 28.59
N VAL A 414 -27.74 -13.21 28.98
CA VAL A 414 -28.31 -11.89 29.22
C VAL A 414 -28.49 -11.74 30.72
N GLN A 415 -27.77 -10.79 31.32
CA GLN A 415 -27.78 -10.59 32.78
C GLN A 415 -29.00 -9.80 33.28
N ALA A 416 -29.68 -9.11 32.38
CA ALA A 416 -30.86 -8.29 32.67
C ALA A 416 -31.98 -8.67 31.69
N ASN A 417 -32.62 -7.68 31.08
CA ASN A 417 -33.78 -7.89 30.22
C ASN A 417 -33.36 -8.36 28.82
N ASP A 418 -33.97 -9.46 28.36
CA ASP A 418 -34.00 -9.85 26.94
C ASP A 418 -35.40 -9.61 26.39
N LYS A 419 -35.53 -8.68 25.44
CA LYS A 419 -36.80 -8.35 24.78
C LYS A 419 -36.69 -8.69 23.30
N THR A 420 -37.43 -9.72 22.90
CA THR A 420 -37.63 -10.06 21.48
C THR A 420 -39.03 -9.65 21.05
N THR A 421 -39.14 -8.96 19.91
CA THR A 421 -40.43 -8.61 19.29
C THR A 421 -40.39 -9.03 17.83
N VAL A 422 -41.25 -9.98 17.48
CA VAL A 422 -41.40 -10.47 16.10
C VAL A 422 -42.81 -10.12 15.64
N LEU A 423 -42.92 -9.21 14.67
CA LEU A 423 -44.21 -8.82 14.09
C LEU A 423 -44.78 -9.88 13.15
N GLY A 424 -43.89 -10.64 12.51
CA GLY A 424 -44.23 -11.80 11.70
C GLY A 424 -44.32 -13.09 12.52
N THR A 425 -44.03 -14.21 11.88
CA THR A 425 -43.99 -15.53 12.53
C THR A 425 -42.62 -15.78 13.16
N SER A 426 -42.60 -16.27 14.41
CA SER A 426 -41.41 -16.81 15.05
C SER A 426 -41.49 -18.34 15.07
N THR A 427 -40.49 -19.02 14.50
CA THR A 427 -40.43 -20.48 14.41
C THR A 427 -39.20 -21.00 15.13
N LEU A 428 -39.39 -21.99 16.01
CA LEU A 428 -38.31 -22.70 16.69
C LEU A 428 -38.37 -24.20 16.35
N LEU A 429 -37.34 -24.70 15.67
CA LEU A 429 -37.11 -26.12 15.49
C LEU A 429 -35.84 -26.50 16.26
N ALA A 430 -35.97 -27.34 17.28
CA ALA A 430 -34.86 -27.77 18.12
C ALA A 430 -35.03 -29.24 18.53
N GLY A 431 -33.90 -29.92 18.80
CA GLY A 431 -33.93 -31.29 19.32
C GLY A 431 -34.55 -31.38 20.73
N ALA A 432 -34.40 -30.33 21.54
CA ALA A 432 -35.07 -30.17 22.83
C ALA A 432 -35.28 -28.68 23.13
N VAL A 433 -36.35 -28.37 23.86
CA VAL A 433 -36.67 -27.01 24.35
C VAL A 433 -37.04 -27.12 25.82
N GLN A 434 -36.44 -26.26 26.66
CA GLN A 434 -36.73 -26.18 28.09
C GLN A 434 -37.02 -24.73 28.46
N HIS A 435 -38.19 -24.48 29.05
CA HIS A 435 -38.56 -23.19 29.60
C HIS A 435 -38.63 -23.32 31.13
N ILE A 436 -37.83 -22.51 31.83
CA ILE A 436 -37.80 -22.46 33.28
C ILE A 436 -37.90 -20.99 33.66
N ALA A 437 -38.87 -20.67 34.51
CA ALA A 437 -39.06 -19.33 35.06
C ALA A 437 -39.26 -19.45 36.57
N GLU A 438 -38.55 -18.62 37.34
CA GLU A 438 -38.76 -18.49 38.79
C GLU A 438 -39.98 -17.60 39.12
N GLY A 439 -40.28 -16.65 38.23
CA GLY A 439 -41.47 -15.81 38.28
C GLY A 439 -42.56 -16.29 37.33
N ASP A 440 -43.41 -15.35 36.91
CA ASP A 440 -44.56 -15.66 36.05
C ASP A 440 -44.15 -16.19 34.68
N TYR A 441 -44.81 -17.26 34.24
CA TYR A 441 -44.71 -17.81 32.89
C TYR A 441 -46.08 -17.73 32.20
N SER A 442 -46.19 -16.86 31.19
CA SER A 442 -47.44 -16.59 30.49
C SER A 442 -47.33 -16.97 29.02
N VAL A 443 -48.30 -17.74 28.52
CA VAL A 443 -48.49 -18.04 27.10
C VAL A 443 -49.92 -17.72 26.73
N ALA A 444 -50.13 -16.87 25.72
CA ALA A 444 -51.45 -16.43 25.30
C ALA A 444 -51.52 -16.31 23.77
N THR A 445 -52.68 -16.64 23.21
CA THR A 445 -53.00 -16.45 21.79
C THR A 445 -54.47 -16.03 21.67
N GLN A 446 -54.78 -15.18 20.69
CA GLN A 446 -56.15 -14.83 20.34
C GLN A 446 -56.77 -15.82 19.33
N ALA A 447 -55.95 -16.70 18.78
CA ALA A 447 -56.36 -17.73 17.83
C ALA A 447 -56.28 -19.11 18.49
N ASN A 448 -55.71 -20.10 17.79
CA ASN A 448 -55.64 -21.47 18.27
C ASN A 448 -54.34 -21.71 19.06
N ALA A 449 -54.46 -22.31 20.24
CA ALA A 449 -53.35 -22.95 20.95
C ALA A 449 -53.43 -24.46 20.70
N VAL A 450 -52.41 -25.03 20.07
CA VAL A 450 -52.33 -26.47 19.78
C VAL A 450 -51.14 -27.04 20.54
N ALA A 451 -51.39 -28.04 21.38
CA ALA A 451 -50.37 -28.85 22.01
C ALA A 451 -50.57 -30.31 21.56
N SER A 452 -49.55 -30.90 20.97
CA SER A 452 -49.53 -32.31 20.57
C SER A 452 -48.32 -32.97 21.23
N VAL A 453 -48.56 -34.00 22.02
CA VAL A 453 -47.54 -34.72 22.78
C VAL A 453 -47.62 -36.18 22.37
N GLY A 454 -46.53 -36.71 21.80
CA GLY A 454 -46.45 -38.11 21.38
C GLY A 454 -46.23 -39.10 22.53
N GLY A 455 -45.75 -38.60 23.67
CA GLY A 455 -45.59 -39.36 24.92
C GLY A 455 -46.49 -38.80 26.03
N ASP A 456 -45.97 -38.76 27.26
CA ASP A 456 -46.74 -38.32 28.42
C ASP A 456 -46.76 -36.79 28.56
N ALA A 457 -47.94 -36.25 28.87
CA ALA A 457 -48.11 -34.87 29.31
C ALA A 457 -48.39 -34.86 30.82
N THR A 458 -47.51 -34.23 31.61
CA THR A 458 -47.68 -34.09 33.06
C THR A 458 -47.90 -32.62 33.42
N THR A 459 -48.90 -32.35 34.24
CA THR A 459 -49.18 -31.02 34.77
C THR A 459 -49.31 -31.12 36.28
N ALA A 460 -48.31 -30.59 36.99
CA ALA A 460 -48.31 -30.51 38.45
C ALA A 460 -48.57 -29.07 38.87
N VAL A 461 -49.66 -28.85 39.62
CA VAL A 461 -50.06 -27.53 40.12
C VAL A 461 -50.19 -27.62 41.63
N ALA A 462 -49.35 -26.88 42.36
CA ALA A 462 -49.40 -26.85 43.81
C ALA A 462 -50.60 -26.06 44.36
N GLY A 463 -51.02 -25.03 43.61
CA GLY A 463 -52.24 -24.27 43.88
C GLY A 463 -53.46 -24.81 43.13
N SER A 464 -54.34 -23.90 42.71
CA SER A 464 -55.54 -24.26 41.95
C SER A 464 -55.28 -24.27 40.45
N LEU A 465 -55.75 -25.32 39.78
CA LEU A 465 -55.91 -25.34 38.32
C LEU A 465 -57.31 -24.86 37.95
N LEU A 466 -57.42 -23.77 37.19
CA LEU A 466 -58.68 -23.23 36.69
C LEU A 466 -58.77 -23.39 35.16
N GLU A 467 -59.73 -24.18 34.70
CA GLU A 467 -60.04 -24.34 33.27
C GLU A 467 -61.37 -23.67 32.94
N LYS A 468 -61.35 -22.51 32.29
CA LYS A 468 -62.56 -21.81 31.84
C LYS A 468 -62.83 -22.09 30.36
N ILE A 469 -63.77 -22.98 30.08
CA ILE A 469 -64.11 -23.40 28.72
C ILE A 469 -65.44 -22.76 28.30
N GLY A 470 -65.41 -21.93 27.25
CA GLY A 470 -66.60 -21.21 26.78
C GLY A 470 -67.57 -22.04 25.93
N LYS A 471 -67.12 -23.20 25.43
CA LYS A 471 -67.94 -24.13 24.63
C LYS A 471 -67.89 -25.52 25.26
N ILE A 472 -67.18 -26.45 24.64
CA ILE A 472 -67.17 -27.87 25.02
C ILE A 472 -65.81 -28.23 25.60
N ARG A 473 -65.83 -28.89 26.77
CA ARG A 473 -64.70 -29.69 27.24
C ARG A 473 -64.94 -31.14 26.84
N SER A 474 -64.10 -31.69 25.97
CA SER A 474 -64.11 -33.12 25.62
C SER A 474 -62.92 -33.79 26.29
N SER A 475 -63.19 -34.76 27.15
CA SER A 475 -62.17 -35.58 27.81
C SER A 475 -62.47 -37.04 27.47
N ILE A 476 -61.60 -37.65 26.67
CA ILE A 476 -61.80 -38.98 26.11
C ILE A 476 -60.56 -39.81 26.44
N ALA A 477 -60.76 -40.90 27.17
CA ALA A 477 -59.71 -41.86 27.47
C ALA A 477 -60.05 -43.22 26.83
N ALA A 478 -59.08 -43.86 26.18
CA ALA A 478 -59.29 -45.17 25.55
C ALA A 478 -59.40 -46.32 26.58
N ALA A 479 -58.75 -46.17 27.74
CA ALA A 479 -58.70 -47.21 28.77
C ALA A 479 -59.50 -46.83 30.02
N ARG A 480 -59.12 -45.76 30.71
CA ARG A 480 -59.76 -45.30 31.96
C ARG A 480 -59.64 -43.79 32.11
N GLN A 481 -60.64 -43.19 32.74
CA GLN A 481 -60.59 -41.81 33.20
C GLN A 481 -60.74 -41.79 34.72
N GLU A 482 -59.77 -41.18 35.41
CA GLU A 482 -59.72 -41.11 36.87
C GLU A 482 -59.96 -39.67 37.33
N VAL A 483 -60.93 -39.47 38.22
CA VAL A 483 -61.20 -38.20 38.91
C VAL A 483 -61.11 -38.48 40.40
N ILE A 484 -59.97 -38.14 41.01
CA ILE A 484 -59.65 -38.50 42.39
C ILE A 484 -59.48 -37.21 43.19
N ALA A 485 -60.35 -37.03 44.17
CA ALA A 485 -60.28 -35.95 45.15
C ALA A 485 -60.91 -36.43 46.47
N PRO A 486 -60.58 -35.81 47.62
CA PRO A 486 -61.29 -36.09 48.87
C PRO A 486 -62.80 -35.90 48.73
N VAL A 487 -63.22 -34.92 47.92
CA VAL A 487 -64.61 -34.63 47.60
C VAL A 487 -64.73 -34.34 46.11
N VAL A 488 -65.66 -35.01 45.43
CA VAL A 488 -65.92 -34.84 44.00
C VAL A 488 -67.23 -34.08 43.78
N TRP A 489 -67.15 -33.06 42.94
CA TRP A 489 -68.29 -32.23 42.52
C TRP A 489 -68.46 -32.27 41.01
N VAL A 490 -69.62 -32.71 40.54
CA VAL A 490 -69.98 -32.73 39.12
C VAL A 490 -71.34 -32.08 38.96
N GLY A 491 -71.40 -30.90 38.35
CA GLY A 491 -72.67 -30.19 38.15
C GLY A 491 -72.50 -28.67 38.07
N SER A 492 -73.49 -27.93 38.56
CA SER A 492 -73.47 -26.45 38.60
C SER A 492 -72.84 -25.94 39.90
N GLN A 493 -72.78 -24.63 40.12
CA GLN A 493 -72.32 -24.07 41.40
C GLN A 493 -73.24 -24.43 42.58
N GLN A 494 -74.50 -24.78 42.31
CA GLN A 494 -75.52 -25.04 43.34
C GLN A 494 -75.88 -26.52 43.46
N ILE A 495 -75.64 -27.32 42.41
CA ILE A 495 -76.09 -28.71 42.34
C ILE A 495 -74.90 -29.61 42.02
N ASN A 496 -74.58 -30.52 42.96
CA ASN A 496 -73.74 -31.68 42.69
C ASN A 496 -74.62 -32.84 42.24
N VAL A 497 -74.55 -33.21 40.96
CA VAL A 497 -75.33 -34.31 40.39
C VAL A 497 -74.98 -35.64 41.08
N MET A 498 -73.79 -35.78 41.66
CA MET A 498 -73.40 -36.97 42.41
C MET A 498 -74.21 -37.13 43.71
N ALA A 499 -74.68 -36.05 44.32
CA ALA A 499 -75.51 -36.09 45.53
C ALA A 499 -76.82 -36.85 45.29
N LEU A 500 -77.34 -36.83 44.06
CA LEU A 500 -78.50 -37.62 43.65
C LEU A 500 -78.31 -39.12 43.93
N MET A 501 -77.08 -39.65 43.86
CA MET A 501 -76.81 -41.04 44.19
C MET A 501 -77.07 -41.32 45.69
N LEU A 502 -76.70 -40.39 46.58
CA LEU A 502 -76.95 -40.51 48.02
C LEU A 502 -78.42 -40.31 48.36
N GLU A 503 -79.07 -39.33 47.75
CA GLU A 503 -80.51 -39.08 47.90
C GLU A 503 -81.32 -40.27 47.40
N THR A 504 -80.90 -40.91 46.30
CA THR A 504 -81.53 -42.15 45.81
C THR A 504 -81.40 -43.29 46.83
N LEU A 505 -80.24 -43.45 47.49
CA LEU A 505 -80.06 -44.45 48.54
C LEU A 505 -80.97 -44.19 49.76
N GLU A 506 -81.23 -42.93 50.08
CA GLU A 506 -82.16 -42.53 51.13
C GLU A 506 -83.62 -42.84 50.75
N VAL A 507 -84.04 -42.47 49.55
CA VAL A 507 -85.37 -42.82 49.02
C VAL A 507 -85.57 -44.34 49.00
N VAL A 508 -84.54 -45.12 48.63
CA VAL A 508 -84.59 -46.59 48.67
C VAL A 508 -84.71 -47.11 50.11
N GLN A 509 -84.03 -46.49 51.07
CA GLN A 509 -84.18 -46.85 52.48
C GLN A 509 -85.60 -46.57 52.98
N GLU A 510 -86.15 -45.39 52.70
CA GLU A 510 -87.52 -45.01 53.06
C GLU A 510 -88.53 -45.95 52.43
N LEU A 511 -88.37 -46.27 51.14
CA LEU A 511 -89.23 -47.23 50.44
C LEU A 511 -89.17 -48.61 51.09
N ALA A 512 -87.98 -49.10 51.44
CA ALA A 512 -87.83 -50.39 52.10
C ALA A 512 -88.49 -50.40 53.49
N GLN A 513 -88.39 -49.31 54.25
CA GLN A 513 -89.05 -49.17 55.55
C GLN A 513 -90.58 -49.14 55.40
N GLN A 514 -91.10 -48.32 54.48
CA GLN A 514 -92.53 -48.25 54.18
C GLN A 514 -93.06 -49.61 53.69
N THR A 515 -92.29 -50.30 52.84
CA THR A 515 -92.65 -51.63 52.34
C THR A 515 -92.60 -52.68 53.45
N ALA A 516 -91.63 -52.64 54.38
CA ALA A 516 -91.60 -53.56 55.51
C ALA A 516 -92.77 -53.33 56.48
N ALA A 517 -93.25 -52.09 56.59
CA ALA A 517 -94.34 -51.68 57.48
C ALA A 517 -95.73 -51.71 56.83
N HIS A 518 -95.84 -51.96 55.52
CA HIS A 518 -97.15 -51.98 54.86
C HIS A 518 -97.99 -53.17 55.34
N THR A 519 -99.32 -53.03 55.33
CA THR A 519 -100.23 -54.10 55.73
C THR A 519 -101.45 -54.15 54.81
N HIS A 520 -101.95 -55.34 54.50
CA HIS A 520 -103.26 -55.52 53.84
C HIS A 520 -104.33 -55.86 54.87
N SER A 521 -105.57 -55.42 54.63
CA SER A 521 -106.70 -55.64 55.54
C SER A 521 -107.05 -57.11 55.77
N ASN A 522 -106.62 -58.02 54.90
CA ASN A 522 -106.96 -59.45 54.92
C ASN A 522 -105.78 -60.41 55.18
N THR A 523 -104.53 -59.96 55.07
CA THR A 523 -103.32 -60.83 55.21
C THR A 523 -102.26 -60.31 56.19
N GLY A 524 -102.38 -59.06 56.69
CA GLY A 524 -101.44 -58.49 57.66
C GLY A 524 -100.14 -57.95 57.04
N ALA A 525 -99.07 -57.92 57.83
CA ALA A 525 -97.74 -57.45 57.39
C ALA A 525 -96.98 -58.51 56.55
N PRO A 526 -95.99 -58.13 55.74
CA PRO A 526 -95.19 -59.06 54.94
C PRO A 526 -94.48 -60.11 55.80
N GLN A 527 -94.58 -61.38 55.39
CA GLN A 527 -93.87 -62.48 56.07
C GLN A 527 -92.35 -62.35 56.03
N ASN A 528 -91.81 -61.55 55.10
CA ASN A 528 -90.40 -61.26 54.93
C ASN A 528 -89.99 -59.84 55.35
N ALA A 529 -90.82 -59.13 56.16
CA ALA A 529 -90.57 -57.74 56.57
C ALA A 529 -89.17 -57.48 57.14
N ALA A 530 -88.65 -58.39 57.99
CA ALA A 530 -87.30 -58.27 58.56
C ALA A 530 -86.19 -58.28 57.49
N ALA A 531 -86.35 -59.10 56.44
CA ALA A 531 -85.40 -59.14 55.33
C ALA A 531 -85.47 -57.86 54.48
N ILE A 532 -86.66 -57.28 54.32
CA ILE A 532 -86.87 -56.00 53.63
C ILE A 532 -86.22 -54.85 54.42
N SER A 533 -86.43 -54.77 55.73
CA SER A 533 -85.75 -53.77 56.57
C SER A 533 -84.23 -53.91 56.53
N ALA A 534 -83.71 -55.14 56.54
CA ALA A 534 -82.27 -55.39 56.42
C ALA A 534 -81.70 -54.91 55.07
N ALA A 535 -82.49 -54.97 53.98
CA ALA A 535 -82.10 -54.37 52.70
C ALA A 535 -82.02 -52.83 52.78
N GLY A 536 -82.96 -52.18 53.48
CA GLY A 536 -82.91 -50.75 53.78
C GLY A 536 -81.65 -50.36 54.58
N THR A 537 -81.25 -51.16 55.57
CA THR A 537 -80.01 -50.95 56.32
C THR A 537 -78.76 -51.01 55.44
N LYS A 538 -78.71 -51.91 54.44
CA LYS A 538 -77.61 -51.94 53.47
C LYS A 538 -77.52 -50.64 52.67
N SER A 539 -78.65 -50.05 52.29
CA SER A 539 -78.69 -48.74 51.61
C SER A 539 -78.07 -47.64 52.47
N SER A 540 -78.43 -47.59 53.76
CA SER A 540 -77.86 -46.65 54.74
C SER A 540 -76.34 -46.81 54.93
N GLN A 541 -75.85 -48.06 54.93
CA GLN A 541 -74.41 -48.36 55.01
C GLN A 541 -73.66 -47.90 53.75
N LEU A 542 -74.24 -48.10 52.55
CA LEU A 542 -73.66 -47.61 51.31
C LEU A 542 -73.65 -46.08 51.27
N LYS A 543 -74.73 -45.42 51.68
CA LYS A 543 -74.78 -43.95 51.82
C LYS A 543 -73.65 -43.48 52.72
N SER A 544 -73.48 -44.10 53.89
CA SER A 544 -72.40 -43.77 54.83
C SER A 544 -71.00 -43.99 54.25
N LYS A 545 -70.81 -45.02 53.42
CA LYS A 545 -69.53 -45.33 52.77
C LYS A 545 -69.15 -44.29 51.70
N TYR A 546 -70.11 -43.83 50.91
CA TYR A 546 -69.86 -42.94 49.76
C TYR A 546 -70.06 -41.45 50.05
N ALA A 547 -70.79 -41.10 51.12
CA ALA A 547 -71.00 -39.71 51.52
C ALA A 547 -69.70 -38.89 51.67
N PRO A 548 -68.58 -39.42 52.21
CA PRO A 548 -67.36 -38.62 52.39
C PRO A 548 -66.73 -38.11 51.09
N VAL A 549 -67.02 -38.75 49.94
CA VAL A 549 -66.40 -38.41 48.64
C VAL A 549 -67.34 -37.69 47.69
N ILE A 550 -68.61 -37.52 48.05
CA ILE A 550 -69.62 -36.79 47.28
C ILE A 550 -69.93 -35.50 48.05
N GLY A 551 -69.60 -34.36 47.43
CA GLY A 551 -69.71 -33.03 48.05
C GLY A 551 -71.11 -32.45 48.08
#